data_AF-A0A946TRA3-F1
#
_entry.id   AF-A0A946TRA3-F1
#
_cell.length_a   1.000
_cell.length_b   1.000
_cell.length_c   1.000
_cell.angle_alpha   90.00
_cell.angle_beta   90.00
_cell.angle_gamma   90.00
#
_symmetry.space_group_name_H-M   'P 1'
#
loop_
_entity.id
_entity.type
_entity.pdbx_description
1 polymer ?
#
loop_
_entity_poly.entity_id
_entity_poly.type
_entity_poly.pdbx_seq_one_letter_code
_entity_poly.pdbx_strand_id
1 'polypeptide(L)' 'MYAWLTDIVVPGVVHVFHGWPEVNVNALISDTGLDPISGYPPFKSSLCEVGKI' A
#
# COMPACT_ATOMS: atom_id res chain seq x y z
N MET A 1 -3.95 3.24 11.80
CA MET A 1 -3.41 1.93 11.38
C MET A 1 -2.50 1.41 12.48
N TYR A 2 -2.46 0.10 12.69
CA TYR A 2 -1.55 -0.55 13.64
C TYR A 2 -0.56 -1.43 12.89
N ALA A 3 0.66 -1.54 13.41
CA ALA A 3 1.66 -2.44 12.85
C ALA A 3 1.43 -3.87 13.35
N TRP A 4 1.45 -4.83 12.44
CA TRP A 4 1.45 -6.26 12.74
C TRP A 4 2.76 -6.87 12.27
N LEU A 5 3.64 -7.25 13.20
CA LEU A 5 4.93 -7.84 12.88
C LEU A 5 4.76 -9.33 12.60
N THR A 6 5.28 -9.78 11.46
CA THR A 6 5.17 -11.15 10.98
C THR A 6 6.31 -11.46 10.02
N ASP A 7 6.63 -12.73 9.88
CA ASP A 7 7.56 -13.32 8.91
C ASP A 7 6.89 -13.75 7.58
N ILE A 8 5.58 -13.54 7.45
CA ILE A 8 4.82 -13.87 6.22
C ILE A 8 5.25 -13.00 5.03
N VAL A 9 5.65 -11.75 5.30
CA VAL A 9 6.05 -10.77 4.28
C VAL A 9 7.58 -10.69 4.22
N VAL A 10 8.14 -10.62 3.01
CA VAL A 10 9.59 -10.58 2.80
C VAL A 10 10.21 -9.30 3.38
N PRO A 11 11.50 -9.34 3.78
CA PRO A 11 12.21 -8.16 4.26
C PRO A 11 12.15 -7.00 3.26
N GLY A 12 11.89 -5.78 3.76
CA GLY A 12 11.78 -4.57 2.95
C GLY A 12 10.40 -4.34 2.31
N VAL A 13 9.43 -5.21 2.55
CA VAL A 13 8.05 -5.06 2.04
C VAL A 13 7.07 -4.90 3.20
N VAL A 14 6.08 -4.04 3.01
CA VAL A 14 4.93 -3.91 3.90
C VAL A 14 3.65 -4.28 3.15
N HIS A 15 2.72 -4.92 3.84
CA HIS A 15 1.41 -5.22 3.29
C HIS A 15 0.34 -4.52 4.12
N VAL A 16 -0.65 -3.93 3.44
CA VAL A 16 -1.77 -3.24 4.09
C VAL A 16 -3.07 -3.68 3.42
N PHE A 17 -4.06 -4.03 4.23
CA PHE A 17 -5.39 -4.38 3.74
C PHE A 17 -6.18 -3.11 3.42
N HIS A 18 -6.90 -3.12 2.31
CA HIS A 18 -7.93 -2.13 2.03
C HIS A 18 -9.24 -2.49 2.76
N GLY A 19 -10.21 -1.57 2.74
CA GLY A 19 -11.55 -1.82 3.27
C GLY A 19 -11.73 -1.50 4.75
N TRP A 20 -10.77 -0.80 5.37
CA TRP A 20 -10.90 -0.27 6.73
C TRP A 20 -11.58 1.11 6.66
N PRO A 21 -12.86 1.27 7.07
CA PRO A 21 -13.59 2.52 6.85
C PRO A 21 -12.94 3.74 7.51
N GLU A 22 -12.29 3.53 8.66
CA GLU A 22 -11.65 4.58 9.45
C GLU A 22 -10.30 5.02 8.87
N VAL A 23 -9.75 4.27 7.90
CA VAL A 23 -8.43 4.53 7.31
C VAL A 23 -8.46 4.29 5.80
N ASN A 24 -8.44 5.36 5.02
CA ASN A 24 -8.35 5.28 3.56
C ASN A 24 -6.92 4.98 3.08
N VAL A 25 -6.58 3.69 2.98
CA VAL A 25 -5.28 3.22 2.46
C VAL A 25 -5.08 3.54 0.98
N ASN A 26 -6.15 3.63 0.19
CA ASN A 26 -6.04 3.93 -1.24
C ASN A 26 -5.48 5.35 -1.49
N ALA A 27 -5.56 6.25 -0.51
CA ALA A 27 -4.95 7.58 -0.59
C ALA A 27 -3.41 7.55 -0.68
N LEU A 28 -2.76 6.41 -0.37
CA LEU A 28 -1.32 6.22 -0.53
C LEU A 28 -0.91 5.87 -1.96
N ILE A 29 -1.87 5.53 -2.84
CA ILE A 29 -1.60 5.09 -4.19
C ILE A 29 -1.66 6.29 -5.13
N SER A 30 -0.62 6.46 -5.95
CA SER A 30 -0.59 7.53 -6.94
C SER A 30 -1.65 7.32 -8.01
N ASP A 31 -2.27 8.42 -8.44
CA ASP A 31 -3.12 8.53 -9.61
C ASP A 31 -2.32 8.71 -10.92
N THR A 32 -0.98 8.76 -10.83
CA THR A 32 -0.06 8.80 -11.97
C THR A 32 0.57 7.43 -12.22
N GLY A 33 1.06 7.21 -13.45
CA GLY A 33 1.72 5.95 -13.81
C GLY A 33 0.76 4.76 -13.90
N LEU A 34 -0.50 5.00 -14.27
CA LEU A 34 -1.48 3.95 -14.55
C LEU A 34 -0.97 3.04 -15.68
N ASP A 35 -1.39 1.77 -15.65
CA ASP A 35 -1.13 0.86 -16.77
C ASP A 35 -1.61 1.49 -18.09
N PRO A 36 -0.75 1.58 -19.12
CA PRO A 36 -1.07 2.34 -20.34
C PRO A 36 -2.12 1.66 -21.22
N ILE A 37 -2.47 0.40 -20.96
CA ILE A 37 -3.45 -0.36 -21.74
C ILE A 37 -4.82 -0.28 -21.07
N SER A 38 -4.91 -0.57 -19.77
CA SER A 38 -6.17 -0.68 -19.04
C SER A 38 -6.47 0.49 -18.11
N GLY A 39 -5.50 1.37 -17.86
CA GLY A 39 -5.61 2.43 -16.85
C GLY A 39 -5.62 1.89 -15.42
N TYR A 40 -5.14 0.67 -15.17
CA TYR A 40 -5.20 0.05 -13.85
C TYR A 40 -4.17 0.70 -12.89
N PRO A 41 -4.55 1.07 -11.66
CA PRO A 41 -3.62 1.67 -10.70
C PRO A 41 -2.62 0.67 -10.10
N PRO A 42 -1.45 1.12 -9.63
CA PRO A 42 -0.40 0.26 -9.09
C PRO A 42 -0.67 -0.23 -7.65
N PHE A 43 -1.84 -0.86 -7.40
CA PHE A 43 -2.25 -1.31 -6.06
C PHE A 43 -1.37 -2.39 -5.43
N LYS A 44 -0.59 -3.11 -6.23
CA LYS A 44 0.21 -4.26 -5.75
C LYS A 44 1.58 -3.87 -5.22
N SER A 45 2.12 -2.72 -5.64
CA SER A 45 3.46 -2.29 -5.23
C SER A 45 3.67 -0.82 -5.52
N SER A 46 4.08 -0.07 -4.50
CA SER A 46 4.53 1.32 -4.58
C SER A 46 5.63 1.53 -3.53
N LEU A 47 6.49 2.52 -3.74
CA LEU A 47 7.45 2.92 -2.71
C LEU A 47 6.73 3.60 -1.55
N CYS A 48 7.19 3.35 -0.33
CA CYS A 48 6.64 3.94 0.88
C CYS A 48 7.70 4.07 1.98
N GLU A 49 7.37 4.84 3.01
CA GLU A 49 8.14 4.96 4.25
C GLU A 49 7.27 4.57 5.44
N VAL A 50 7.87 3.91 6.44
CA VAL A 50 7.22 3.62 7.73
C VAL A 50 7.89 4.45 8.81
N GLY A 51 7.13 5.37 9.41
CA GLY A 51 7.55 6.18 10.55
C GLY A 51 6.85 5.77 11.84
N LYS A 52 7.53 5.94 12.98
CA LYS A 52 6.90 5.86 14.30
C LYS A 52 6.33 7.23 14.67
N ILE A 53 5.13 7.23 15.26
CA ILE A 53 4.43 8.41 15.80
C ILE A 53 4.51 8.39 17.32
#